data_AF-A4J330-F1
#
_entry.id   AF-A4J330-F1
#
_cell.length_a   1.000
_cell.length_b   1.000
_cell.length_c   1.000
_cell.angle_alpha   90.00
_cell.angle_beta   90.00
_cell.angle_gamma   90.00
#
_symmetry.space_group_name_H-M   'P 1'
#
loop_
_entity.id
_entity.type
_entity.pdbx_description
1 polymer ?
#
loop_
_entity_poly.entity_id
_entity_poly.type
_entity_poly.pdbx_seq_one_letter_code
_entity_poly.pdbx_strand_id
1 'polypeptide(L)'
;MGTKGRDIAIWGIYFTLPLALVMVKLGYDTLARGVYLLALVSGIWLLYFQFITVPIAIRKSRSSGLKRVVVLPIVRPWANWMIKQHMNADYKKAYEIHIISKPTNLWEFVAALEADLRIIDAKYKDCLFLWETSAPVPSNFRKLIKRHIKVGSAFWQKSGWPIPRPPFVSRQLKRGQVRSGALVWKGE
;
A
#
# COMPACT_ATOMS: atom_id res chain seq x y z
N MET A 1 -7.19 -5.45 -0.42
CA MET A 1 -6.14 -5.04 -1.37
C MET A 1 -5.59 -3.70 -0.89
N GLY A 2 -4.28 -3.45 -0.99
CA GLY A 2 -3.71 -2.12 -0.71
C GLY A 2 -3.83 -1.18 -1.92
N THR A 3 -3.30 0.04 -1.81
CA THR A 3 -3.20 0.99 -2.93
C THR A 3 -2.37 0.46 -4.10
N LYS A 4 -1.40 -0.41 -3.83
CA LYS A 4 -0.61 -1.09 -4.88
C LYS A 4 -1.46 -2.00 -5.77
N GLY A 5 -2.45 -2.69 -5.21
CA GLY A 5 -3.33 -3.51 -6.03
C GLY A 5 -4.40 -2.66 -6.74
N ARG A 6 -4.80 -1.50 -6.19
CA ARG A 6 -5.63 -0.53 -6.91
C ARG A 6 -4.95 -0.11 -8.20
N ASP A 7 -3.65 0.17 -8.12
CA ASP A 7 -2.87 0.57 -9.29
C ASP A 7 -2.83 -0.53 -10.36
N ILE A 8 -2.78 -1.80 -9.96
CA ILE A 8 -2.88 -2.95 -10.88
C ILE A 8 -4.26 -3.03 -11.52
N ALA A 9 -5.34 -2.83 -10.76
CA ALA A 9 -6.69 -2.81 -11.32
C ALA A 9 -6.84 -1.69 -12.36
N ILE A 10 -6.29 -0.51 -12.09
CA ILE A 10 -6.31 0.62 -13.02
C ILE A 10 -5.50 0.32 -14.28
N TRP A 11 -4.29 -0.22 -14.15
CA TRP A 11 -3.52 -0.68 -15.31
C TRP A 11 -4.26 -1.77 -16.10
N GLY A 12 -4.90 -2.70 -15.39
CA GLY A 12 -5.76 -3.72 -15.99
C GLY A 12 -6.80 -3.08 -16.90
N ILE A 13 -7.53 -2.09 -16.42
CA ILE A 13 -8.53 -1.35 -17.22
C ILE A 13 -7.87 -0.66 -18.44
N TYR A 14 -6.76 0.05 -18.23
CA TYR A 14 -6.08 0.78 -19.30
C TYR A 14 -5.56 -0.11 -20.44
N PHE A 15 -5.15 -1.35 -20.14
CA PHE A 15 -4.67 -2.28 -21.17
C PHE A 15 -5.79 -3.14 -21.76
N THR A 16 -6.74 -3.60 -20.95
CA THR A 16 -7.77 -4.55 -21.40
C THR A 16 -8.83 -3.87 -22.27
N LEU A 17 -9.25 -2.63 -21.99
CA LEU A 17 -10.28 -1.97 -22.80
C LEU A 17 -9.83 -1.71 -24.24
N PRO A 18 -8.67 -1.09 -24.52
CA PRO A 18 -8.21 -0.91 -25.90
C PRO A 18 -7.95 -2.25 -26.60
N LEU A 19 -7.41 -3.24 -25.88
CA LEU A 19 -7.14 -4.57 -26.43
C LEU A 19 -8.43 -5.26 -26.87
N ALA A 20 -9.49 -5.21 -26.06
CA ALA A 20 -10.79 -5.77 -26.43
C ALA A 20 -11.34 -5.12 -27.72
N LEU A 21 -11.23 -3.79 -27.87
CA LEU A 21 -11.65 -3.08 -29.07
C LEU A 21 -10.87 -3.51 -30.32
N VAL A 22 -9.55 -3.69 -30.19
CA VAL A 22 -8.70 -4.19 -31.27
C VAL A 22 -9.09 -5.61 -31.65
N MET A 23 -9.34 -6.49 -30.67
CA MET A 23 -9.76 -7.88 -30.91
C MET A 23 -11.08 -7.98 -31.66
N VAL A 24 -12.08 -7.14 -31.33
CA VAL A 24 -13.34 -7.07 -32.08
C VAL A 24 -13.08 -6.68 -33.54
N LYS A 25 -12.24 -5.66 -33.78
CA LYS A 25 -11.90 -5.22 -35.15
C LYS A 25 -11.20 -6.30 -35.98
N LEU A 26 -10.49 -7.22 -35.33
CA LEU A 26 -9.78 -8.33 -35.96
C LEU A 26 -10.63 -9.61 -36.08
N GLY A 27 -11.91 -9.59 -35.67
CA GLY A 27 -12.82 -10.74 -35.74
C GLY A 27 -12.66 -11.77 -34.62
N TYR A 28 -11.95 -11.44 -33.53
CA TYR A 28 -11.76 -12.32 -32.37
C TYR A 28 -12.82 -12.10 -31.27
N ASP A 29 -14.11 -12.21 -31.62
CA ASP A 29 -15.21 -11.80 -30.74
C ASP A 29 -15.26 -12.54 -29.39
N THR A 30 -15.02 -13.86 -29.39
CA THR A 30 -15.03 -14.65 -28.15
C THR A 30 -13.92 -14.22 -27.19
N LEU A 31 -12.72 -13.96 -27.71
CA LEU A 31 -11.59 -13.47 -26.89
C LEU A 31 -11.83 -12.04 -26.43
N ALA A 32 -12.38 -11.18 -27.29
CA ALA A 32 -12.73 -9.80 -26.94
C ALA A 32 -13.71 -9.75 -25.76
N ARG A 33 -14.72 -10.61 -25.73
CA ARG A 33 -15.66 -10.73 -24.60
C ARG A 33 -14.94 -11.12 -23.30
N GLY A 34 -14.00 -12.06 -23.37
CA GLY A 34 -13.18 -12.46 -22.23
C GLY A 34 -12.33 -11.32 -21.68
N VAL A 35 -11.63 -10.59 -22.56
CA VAL A 35 -10.81 -9.42 -22.18
C VAL A 35 -11.68 -8.30 -21.61
N TYR A 36 -12.86 -8.05 -22.20
CA TYR A 36 -13.82 -7.09 -21.68
C TYR A 36 -14.32 -7.46 -20.27
N LEU A 37 -14.61 -8.74 -20.02
CA LEU A 37 -15.00 -9.20 -18.69
C LEU A 37 -13.91 -8.94 -17.64
N LEU A 38 -12.63 -9.13 -18.00
CA LEU A 38 -11.51 -8.79 -17.12
C LEU A 38 -11.47 -7.27 -16.81
N ALA A 39 -11.74 -6.43 -17.81
CA ALA A 39 -11.86 -4.99 -17.61
C ALA A 39 -13.01 -4.65 -16.64
N LEU A 40 -14.17 -5.29 -16.82
CA LEU A 40 -15.34 -5.09 -15.98
C LEU A 40 -15.08 -5.50 -14.53
N VAL A 41 -14.49 -6.68 -14.31
CA VAL A 41 -14.10 -7.16 -12.97
C VAL A 41 -13.11 -6.21 -12.32
N SER A 42 -12.11 -5.73 -13.07
CA SER A 42 -11.14 -4.73 -12.59
C SER A 42 -11.82 -3.42 -12.20
N GLY A 43 -12.82 -2.98 -12.97
CA GLY A 43 -13.66 -1.80 -12.69
C GLY A 43 -14.47 -1.96 -11.41
N ILE A 44 -15.21 -3.06 -11.27
CA ILE A 44 -15.99 -3.37 -10.06
C ILE A 44 -15.07 -3.41 -8.84
N TRP A 45 -13.91 -4.03 -8.96
CA TRP A 45 -12.94 -4.11 -7.88
C TRP A 45 -12.39 -2.73 -7.50
N LEU A 46 -12.10 -1.88 -8.48
CA LEU A 46 -11.67 -0.50 -8.25
C LEU A 46 -12.75 0.32 -7.52
N LEU A 47 -14.01 0.20 -7.93
CA LEU A 47 -15.15 0.86 -7.27
C LEU A 47 -15.30 0.37 -5.82
N TYR A 48 -15.28 -0.94 -5.59
CA TYR A 48 -15.31 -1.52 -4.25
C TYR A 48 -14.16 -0.99 -3.38
N PHE A 49 -12.95 -0.91 -3.94
CA PHE A 49 -11.81 -0.37 -3.23
C PHE A 49 -12.01 1.10 -2.84
N GLN A 50 -12.44 1.93 -3.80
CA GLN A 50 -12.58 3.38 -3.62
C GLN A 50 -13.74 3.76 -2.70
N PHE A 51 -14.91 3.13 -2.86
CA PHE A 51 -16.14 3.52 -2.16
C PHE A 51 -16.38 2.75 -0.86
N ILE A 52 -15.81 1.55 -0.71
CA ILE A 52 -16.04 0.71 0.48
C ILE A 52 -14.75 0.59 1.29
N THR A 53 -13.67 0.08 0.68
CA THR A 53 -12.45 -0.27 1.43
C THR A 53 -11.76 0.97 2.03
N VAL A 54 -11.54 2.03 1.23
CA VAL A 54 -10.85 3.24 1.68
C VAL A 54 -11.62 3.97 2.79
N PRO A 55 -12.93 4.27 2.66
CA PRO A 55 -13.67 4.96 3.71
C PRO A 55 -13.75 4.18 5.02
N ILE A 56 -13.87 2.86 4.96
CA ILE A 56 -13.85 2.00 6.16
C ILE A 56 -12.47 2.05 6.83
N ALA A 57 -11.39 1.94 6.05
CA ALA A 57 -10.03 2.00 6.58
C ALA A 57 -9.72 3.35 7.23
N ILE A 58 -10.18 4.45 6.64
CA ILE A 58 -10.06 5.80 7.23
C ILE A 58 -10.82 5.84 8.56
N ARG A 59 -12.11 5.49 8.57
CA ARG A 59 -12.94 5.48 9.79
C ARG A 59 -12.32 4.65 10.91
N LYS A 60 -11.84 3.45 10.60
CA LYS A 60 -11.19 2.55 11.56
C LYS A 60 -9.84 3.09 12.06
N SER A 61 -9.07 3.75 11.19
CA SER A 61 -7.82 4.39 11.59
C SER A 61 -8.09 5.56 12.54
N ARG A 62 -9.12 6.37 12.26
CA ARG A 62 -9.54 7.48 13.11
C ARG A 62 -10.06 7.02 14.47
N SER A 63 -10.93 6.02 14.50
CA SER A 63 -11.42 5.43 15.77
C SER A 63 -10.29 4.80 16.59
N SER A 64 -9.18 4.44 15.95
CA SER A 64 -7.97 3.95 16.63
C SER A 64 -7.10 5.06 17.21
N GLY A 65 -7.44 6.33 16.98
CA GLY A 65 -6.67 7.50 17.45
C GLY A 65 -5.60 8.00 16.47
N LEU A 66 -5.48 7.41 15.27
CA LEU A 66 -4.49 7.83 14.28
C LEU A 66 -4.93 9.13 13.61
N LYS A 67 -4.06 10.14 13.59
CA LYS A 67 -4.37 11.49 13.06
C LYS A 67 -3.74 11.78 11.69
N ARG A 68 -2.54 11.28 11.44
CA ARG A 68 -1.74 11.50 10.22
C ARG A 68 -1.61 10.25 9.36
N VAL A 69 -1.78 9.08 9.96
CA VAL A 69 -1.64 7.77 9.34
C VAL A 69 -2.99 7.10 9.15
N VAL A 70 -3.15 6.43 8.01
CA VAL A 70 -4.24 5.48 7.73
C VAL A 70 -3.62 4.11 7.52
N VAL A 71 -4.17 3.11 8.22
CA VAL A 71 -3.80 1.70 8.05
C VAL A 71 -4.83 1.03 7.15
N LEU A 72 -4.40 0.67 5.94
CA LEU A 72 -5.25 0.08 4.93
C LEU A 72 -5.07 -1.45 4.92
N PRO A 73 -6.12 -2.26 5.12
CA PRO A 73 -5.97 -3.70 5.17
C PRO A 73 -5.55 -4.30 3.82
N ILE A 74 -4.62 -5.24 3.88
CA ILE A 74 -4.11 -6.00 2.74
C ILE A 74 -4.47 -7.46 2.94
N VAL A 75 -4.88 -8.12 1.85
CA VAL A 75 -5.13 -9.57 1.87
C VAL A 75 -3.80 -10.32 1.96
N ARG A 76 -3.73 -11.36 2.79
CA ARG A 76 -2.49 -12.08 3.11
C ARG A 76 -1.73 -12.61 1.87
N PRO A 77 -2.39 -13.19 0.85
CA PRO A 77 -1.67 -13.63 -0.37
C PRO A 77 -0.95 -12.49 -1.08
N TRP A 78 -1.59 -11.31 -1.15
CA TRP A 78 -1.00 -10.11 -1.76
C TRP A 78 0.21 -9.61 -0.98
N ALA A 79 0.09 -9.60 0.36
CA ALA A 79 1.17 -9.21 1.24
C ALA A 79 2.37 -10.17 1.13
N ASN A 80 2.13 -11.49 1.15
CA ASN A 80 3.15 -12.52 0.96
C ASN A 80 3.90 -12.33 -0.36
N TRP A 81 3.18 -12.10 -1.46
CA TRP A 81 3.81 -11.85 -2.76
C TRP A 81 4.76 -10.66 -2.73
N MET A 82 4.37 -9.55 -2.10
CA MET A 82 5.20 -8.35 -2.02
C MET A 82 6.47 -8.52 -1.16
N ILE A 83 6.44 -9.38 -0.15
CA ILE A 83 7.56 -9.54 0.80
C ILE A 83 8.43 -10.76 0.51
N LYS A 84 8.01 -11.67 -0.38
CA LYS A 84 8.61 -13.00 -0.60
C LYS A 84 10.13 -13.00 -0.76
N GLN A 85 10.69 -11.97 -1.39
CA GLN A 85 12.13 -11.85 -1.68
C GLN A 85 12.92 -11.09 -0.59
N HIS A 86 12.25 -10.51 0.41
CA HIS A 86 12.87 -9.58 1.35
C HIS A 86 12.83 -10.05 2.80
N MET A 87 11.84 -10.87 3.17
CA MET A 87 11.68 -11.34 4.54
C MET A 87 10.84 -12.62 4.61
N ASN A 88 11.13 -13.44 5.62
CA ASN A 88 10.34 -14.60 5.97
C ASN A 88 9.88 -14.45 7.42
N ALA A 89 8.69 -13.90 7.61
CA ALA A 89 8.13 -13.63 8.92
C ALA A 89 6.66 -14.05 8.97
N ASP A 90 6.27 -14.65 10.09
CA ASP A 90 4.86 -14.95 10.35
C ASP A 90 4.14 -13.70 10.88
N TYR A 91 2.89 -13.55 10.45
CA TYR A 91 2.02 -12.43 10.81
C TYR A 91 0.56 -12.83 10.64
N LYS A 92 -0.31 -12.32 11.52
CA LYS A 92 -1.74 -12.61 11.52
C LYS A 92 -2.50 -11.78 10.49
N LYS A 93 -2.15 -10.50 10.36
CA LYS A 93 -2.81 -9.53 9.47
C LYS A 93 -1.79 -8.65 8.77
N ALA A 94 -2.14 -8.15 7.58
CA ALA A 94 -1.29 -7.24 6.83
C ALA A 94 -1.99 -5.91 6.56
N TYR A 95 -1.22 -4.83 6.63
CA TYR A 95 -1.67 -3.47 6.41
C TYR A 95 -0.69 -2.70 5.54
N GLU A 96 -1.21 -1.68 4.85
CA GLU A 96 -0.43 -0.64 4.19
C GLU A 96 -0.53 0.66 4.99
N ILE A 97 0.61 1.27 5.30
CA ILE A 97 0.69 2.53 6.01
C ILE A 97 0.64 3.67 4.99
N HIS A 98 -0.33 4.57 5.18
CA HIS A 98 -0.52 5.74 4.34
C HIS A 98 -0.51 7.02 5.14
N ILE A 99 0.38 7.95 4.76
CA ILE A 99 0.42 9.29 5.32
C ILE A 99 -0.53 10.16 4.51
N ILE A 100 -1.57 10.70 5.15
CA ILE A 100 -2.61 11.52 4.49
C ILE A 100 -2.45 13.02 4.76
N SER A 101 -1.46 13.38 5.58
CA SER A 101 -1.22 14.76 6.00
C SER A 101 -0.16 15.44 5.12
N LYS A 102 -0.45 16.65 4.65
CA LYS A 102 0.57 17.57 4.14
C LYS A 102 1.29 18.23 5.33
N PRO A 103 2.63 18.23 5.39
CA PRO A 103 3.36 18.92 6.45
C PRO A 103 3.21 20.43 6.29
N THR A 104 2.69 21.12 7.31
CA THR A 104 2.81 22.58 7.46
C THR A 104 4.15 22.93 8.12
N ASN A 105 4.53 22.17 9.14
CA ASN A 105 5.82 22.22 9.82
C ASN A 105 6.42 20.81 9.89
N LEU A 106 7.72 20.67 9.55
CA LEU A 106 8.42 19.39 9.53
C LEU A 106 8.51 18.76 10.93
N TRP A 107 8.79 19.56 11.96
CA TRP A 107 8.96 19.07 13.33
C TRP A 107 7.65 18.56 13.91
N GLU A 108 6.58 19.34 13.78
CA GLU A 108 5.23 18.93 14.18
C GLU A 108 4.76 17.70 13.41
N PHE A 109 5.06 17.62 12.11
CA PHE A 109 4.74 16.46 11.30
C PHE A 109 5.46 15.22 11.80
N VAL A 110 6.76 15.29 12.08
CA VAL A 110 7.55 14.17 12.60
C VAL A 110 7.06 13.74 13.97
N ALA A 111 6.77 14.69 14.88
CA ALA A 111 6.25 14.40 16.21
C ALA A 111 4.87 13.73 16.14
N ALA A 112 3.96 14.23 15.30
CA ALA A 112 2.64 13.64 15.11
C ALA A 112 2.71 12.26 14.44
N LEU A 113 3.61 12.08 13.47
CA LEU A 113 3.86 10.77 12.85
C LEU A 113 4.42 9.78 13.87
N GLU A 114 5.32 10.21 14.74
CA GLU A 114 5.86 9.36 15.81
C GLU A 114 4.75 8.93 16.79
N ALA A 115 3.86 9.84 17.19
CA ALA A 115 2.71 9.50 18.04
C ALA A 115 1.81 8.45 17.38
N ASP A 116 1.47 8.61 16.10
CA ASP A 116 0.66 7.63 15.35
C ASP A 116 1.37 6.27 15.25
N LEU A 117 2.68 6.25 14.98
CA LEU A 117 3.46 5.01 14.89
C LEU A 117 3.53 4.27 16.23
N ARG A 118 3.61 5.00 17.36
CA ARG A 118 3.53 4.41 18.71
C ARG A 118 2.14 3.81 18.98
N ILE A 119 1.07 4.44 18.52
CA ILE A 119 -0.29 3.87 18.62
C ILE A 119 -0.38 2.58 17.79
N ILE A 120 0.22 2.56 16.60
CA ILE A 120 0.25 1.36 15.74
C ILE A 120 1.00 0.23 16.44
N ASP A 121 2.20 0.51 16.94
CA ASP A 121 3.04 -0.41 17.71
C ASP A 121 2.28 -1.04 18.88
N ALA A 122 1.56 -0.23 19.65
CA ALA A 122 0.79 -0.71 20.81
C ALA A 122 -0.44 -1.54 20.43
N LYS A 123 -1.19 -1.17 19.37
CA LYS A 123 -2.50 -1.76 19.05
C LYS A 123 -2.45 -2.93 18.06
N TYR A 124 -1.45 -2.98 17.19
CA TYR A 124 -1.42 -3.90 16.05
C TYR A 124 -0.28 -4.90 16.17
N LYS A 125 -0.32 -5.70 17.25
CA LYS A 125 0.62 -6.80 17.46
C LYS A 125 0.45 -7.91 16.42
N ASP A 126 1.53 -8.58 16.09
CA ASP A 126 1.64 -9.66 15.10
C ASP A 126 1.13 -9.27 13.71
N CYS A 127 1.24 -7.98 13.36
CA CYS A 127 0.78 -7.47 12.08
C CYS A 127 1.97 -7.09 11.19
N LEU A 128 1.87 -7.43 9.91
CA LEU A 128 2.75 -6.95 8.87
C LEU A 128 2.29 -5.58 8.40
N PHE A 129 3.23 -4.66 8.28
CA PHE A 129 2.99 -3.34 7.76
C PHE A 129 3.90 -3.06 6.59
N LEU A 130 3.31 -2.79 5.44
CA LEU A 130 4.00 -2.32 4.26
C LEU A 130 3.92 -0.81 4.21
N TRP A 131 5.05 -0.17 3.94
CA TRP A 131 5.13 1.28 3.93
C TRP A 131 5.97 1.75 2.76
N GLU A 132 5.45 2.74 2.04
CA GLU A 132 6.17 3.45 0.98
C GLU A 132 6.03 4.94 1.21
N THR A 133 7.16 5.64 1.35
CA THR A 133 7.15 7.05 1.73
C THR A 133 8.41 7.77 1.23
N SER A 134 8.26 9.05 0.90
CA SER A 134 9.36 10.01 0.77
C SER A 134 9.46 10.94 1.97
N ALA A 135 8.53 10.84 2.93
CA ALA A 135 8.54 11.64 4.14
C ALA A 135 9.61 11.14 5.12
N PRO A 136 10.20 12.02 5.95
CA PRO A 136 11.17 11.61 6.94
C PRO A 136 10.55 10.66 7.98
N VAL A 137 11.30 9.61 8.31
CA VAL A 137 10.91 8.64 9.34
C VAL A 137 11.53 9.08 10.69
N PRO A 138 10.73 9.13 11.78
CA PRO A 138 11.24 9.48 13.11
C PRO A 138 12.46 8.63 13.52
N SER A 139 13.41 9.23 14.24
CA SER A 139 14.68 8.59 14.61
C SER A 139 14.48 7.29 15.40
N ASN A 140 13.55 7.30 16.36
CA ASN A 140 13.20 6.12 17.17
C ASN A 140 12.66 4.98 16.31
N PHE A 141 11.81 5.31 15.34
CA PHE A 141 11.27 4.32 14.42
C PHE A 141 12.31 3.79 13.44
N ARG A 142 13.26 4.63 12.99
CA ARG A 142 14.44 4.15 12.22
C ARG A 142 15.28 3.16 13.02
N LYS A 143 15.49 3.40 14.33
CA LYS A 143 16.19 2.45 15.21
C LYS A 143 15.41 1.15 15.35
N LEU A 144 14.09 1.20 15.48
CA LEU A 144 13.21 0.03 15.52
C LEU A 144 13.33 -0.80 14.24
N ILE A 145 13.14 -0.19 13.07
CA ILE A 145 13.31 -0.86 11.76
C ILE A 145 14.68 -1.56 11.68
N LYS A 146 15.76 -0.87 12.07
CA LYS A 146 17.11 -1.47 12.05
C LYS A 146 17.23 -2.69 12.95
N ARG A 147 16.60 -2.70 14.13
CA ARG A 147 16.57 -3.88 15.02
C ARG A 147 15.83 -5.05 14.35
N HIS A 148 14.67 -4.78 13.77
CA HIS A 148 13.88 -5.81 13.09
C HIS A 148 14.52 -6.35 11.80
N ILE A 149 15.30 -5.54 11.10
CA ILE A 149 16.11 -5.98 9.95
C ILE A 149 17.12 -7.05 10.40
N LYS A 150 17.79 -6.87 11.54
CA LYS A 150 18.79 -7.83 12.04
C LYS A 150 18.21 -9.22 12.32
N VAL A 151 16.93 -9.29 12.71
CA VAL A 151 16.22 -10.54 12.99
C VAL A 151 15.35 -11.02 11.82
N GLY A 152 15.51 -10.44 10.62
CA GLY A 152 14.79 -10.85 9.40
C GLY A 152 13.29 -10.54 9.38
N SER A 153 12.81 -9.67 10.27
CA SER A 153 11.38 -9.30 10.39
C SER A 153 11.04 -7.93 9.80
N ALA A 154 12.00 -7.31 9.11
CA ALA A 154 11.79 -6.07 8.37
C ALA A 154 12.76 -5.92 7.20
N PHE A 155 12.39 -5.08 6.23
CA PHE A 155 13.29 -4.53 5.22
C PHE A 155 13.00 -3.05 4.99
N TRP A 156 14.02 -2.29 4.60
CA TRP A 156 13.88 -0.86 4.33
C TRP A 156 14.88 -0.39 3.27
N GLN A 157 14.41 -0.16 2.05
CA GLN A 157 15.25 0.06 0.88
C GLN A 157 14.90 1.35 0.14
N LYS A 158 15.88 1.90 -0.58
CA LYS A 158 15.69 3.04 -1.48
C LYS A 158 15.10 2.54 -2.80
N SER A 159 13.81 2.25 -2.79
CA SER A 159 13.05 1.91 -3.99
C SER A 159 11.58 2.25 -3.79
N GLY A 160 10.87 2.51 -4.89
CA GLY A 160 9.42 2.60 -4.90
C GLY A 160 8.77 1.30 -5.34
N TRP A 161 7.45 1.30 -5.46
CA TRP A 161 6.71 0.25 -6.13
C TRP A 161 7.26 0.01 -7.55
N PRO A 162 7.59 -1.24 -7.95
CA PRO A 162 8.23 -1.51 -9.24
C PRO A 162 7.29 -1.29 -10.43
N ILE A 163 5.98 -1.37 -10.21
CA ILE A 163 4.99 -1.06 -11.24
C ILE A 163 4.86 0.47 -11.30
N PRO A 164 4.98 1.08 -12.50
CA PRO A 164 4.78 2.52 -12.64
C PRO A 164 3.39 2.88 -12.12
N ARG A 165 3.26 4.07 -11.53
CA ARG A 165 1.94 4.54 -11.06
C ARG A 165 1.07 4.85 -12.29
N PRO A 166 -0.20 4.42 -12.29
CA PRO A 166 -1.10 4.74 -13.39
C PRO A 166 -1.31 6.26 -13.50
N PRO A 167 -1.60 6.77 -14.71
CA PRO A 167 -1.84 8.19 -14.92
C PRO A 167 -3.05 8.65 -14.08
N PHE A 168 -3.06 9.94 -13.70
CA PHE A 168 -4.12 10.57 -12.91
C PHE A 168 -4.31 10.04 -11.47
N VAL A 169 -3.48 9.10 -11.04
CA VAL A 169 -3.47 8.59 -9.66
C VAL A 169 -2.27 9.18 -8.92
N SER A 170 -2.34 10.48 -8.62
CA SER A 170 -1.18 11.17 -8.04
C SER A 170 -1.02 10.85 -6.55
N ARG A 171 0.16 10.33 -6.21
CA ARG A 171 0.84 10.65 -4.95
C ARG A 171 2.09 11.42 -5.32
N GLN A 172 2.23 12.64 -4.82
CA GLN A 172 3.46 13.40 -4.94
C GLN A 172 4.53 12.79 -4.01
N LEU A 173 5.06 11.64 -4.40
CA LEU A 173 6.30 11.12 -3.83
C LEU A 173 7.46 11.76 -4.57
N LYS A 174 8.40 12.38 -3.85
CA LYS A 174 9.59 12.97 -4.46
C LYS A 174 10.44 11.86 -5.09
N ARG A 175 10.52 11.83 -6.42
CA ARG A 175 11.34 10.86 -7.18
C ARG A 175 12.78 10.90 -6.67
N GLY A 176 13.41 9.74 -6.50
CA GLY A 176 14.77 9.61 -5.93
C GLY A 176 14.87 9.61 -4.39
N GLN A 177 13.81 9.98 -3.68
CA GLN A 177 13.76 9.97 -2.20
C GLN A 177 12.78 8.94 -1.62
N VAL A 178 12.14 8.14 -2.50
CA VAL A 178 11.17 7.13 -2.09
C VAL A 178 11.89 5.97 -1.42
N ARG A 179 11.38 5.57 -0.27
CA ARG A 179 11.74 4.34 0.40
C ARG A 179 10.53 3.44 0.50
N SER A 180 10.77 2.16 0.32
CA SER A 180 9.80 1.10 0.55
C SER A 180 10.34 0.16 1.61
N GLY A 181 9.43 -0.37 2.41
CA GLY A 181 9.79 -1.33 3.43
C GLY A 181 8.59 -2.09 3.95
N ALA A 182 8.90 -3.11 4.72
CA ALA A 182 7.92 -3.77 5.55
C ALA A 182 8.49 -4.06 6.94
N LEU A 183 7.61 -4.17 7.92
CA LEU A 183 7.93 -4.50 9.30
C LEU A 183 6.83 -5.39 9.88
N VAL A 184 7.21 -6.50 10.50
CA VAL A 184 6.31 -7.25 11.39
C VAL A 184 6.49 -6.73 12.81
N TRP A 185 5.42 -6.16 13.33
CA TRP A 185 5.37 -5.69 14.70
C TRP A 185 5.07 -6.85 15.64
N LYS A 186 6.13 -7.46 16.18
CA LYS A 186 6.04 -8.40 17.29
C LYS A 186 6.08 -7.55 18.55
N GLY A 187 4.96 -7.40 19.25
CA GLY A 187 4.91 -6.57 20.44
C GLY A 187 5.89 -7.10 21.48
N GLU A 188 6.94 -6.33 21.77
CA GLU A 188 7.86 -6.56 22.90
C GLU A 188 7.21 -6.11 24.22
#